data_AF-A0A3D2WAM7-F1
#
_entry.id   AF-A0A3D2WAM7-F1
#
_cell.length_a   1.000
_cell.length_b   1.000
_cell.length_c   1.000
_cell.angle_alpha   90.00
_cell.angle_beta   90.00
_cell.angle_gamma   90.00
#
_symmetry.space_group_name_H-M   'P 1'
#
loop_
_entity.id
_entity.type
_entity.pdbx_description
1 polymer ?
#
loop_
_entity_poly.entity_id
_entity_poly.type
_entity_poly.pdbx_seq_one_letter_code
_entity_poly.pdbx_strand_id
1 'polypeptide(L)' 'MDKVWYYMKSDRQKFGPFSDDELVGLIRNGILEGKDFIWMPDLEGWLRIEDTIYSVFIAEEERTEE' A
#
# COMPACT_ATOMS: atom_id res chain seq x y z
N MET A 1 11.15 -9.10 15.04
CA MET A 1 11.53 -8.06 14.07
C MET A 1 10.24 -7.46 13.58
N ASP A 2 9.95 -6.25 14.04
CA ASP A 2 8.80 -5.47 13.65
C ASP A 2 8.91 -5.16 12.15
N LYS A 3 7.96 -5.65 11.36
CA LYS A 3 7.90 -5.34 9.93
C LYS A 3 7.51 -3.87 9.80
N VAL A 4 8.42 -3.06 9.28
CA VAL A 4 8.19 -1.64 9.01
C VAL A 4 7.94 -1.43 7.53
N TRP A 5 6.81 -0.84 7.23
CA TRP A 5 6.35 -0.55 5.88
C TRP A 5 6.43 0.95 5.60
N TYR A 6 6.73 1.27 4.35
CA TYR A 6 6.72 2.61 3.81
C TYR A 6 5.86 2.59 2.57
N TYR A 7 5.11 3.66 2.32
CA TYR A 7 4.37 3.81 1.07
C TYR A 7 4.78 5.10 0.35
N MET A 8 4.57 5.12 -0.96
CA MET A 8 4.81 6.27 -1.81
C MET A 8 3.60 6.50 -2.70
N LYS A 9 3.01 7.69 -2.58
CA LYS A 9 1.89 8.14 -3.40
C LYS A 9 2.35 8.70 -4.73
N SER A 10 1.40 8.99 -5.62
CA SER A 10 1.64 9.65 -6.91
C SER A 10 2.40 10.98 -6.83
N ASP A 11 2.41 11.65 -5.68
CA ASP A 11 3.20 12.87 -5.42
C ASP A 11 4.71 12.59 -5.19
N ARG A 12 5.15 11.33 -5.28
CA ARG A 12 6.52 10.86 -4.97
C ARG A 12 6.96 11.12 -3.52
N GLN A 13 6.03 11.52 -2.66
CA GLN A 13 6.27 11.65 -1.24
C GLN A 13 6.21 10.26 -0.58
N LYS A 14 7.22 9.96 0.22
CA LYS A 14 7.34 8.72 1.00
C LYS A 14 6.79 8.96 2.40
N PHE A 15 5.99 8.03 2.87
CA PHE A 15 5.38 8.06 4.20
C PHE A 15 5.75 6.78 4.94
N GLY A 16 6.00 6.89 6.24
CA GLY A 16 6.32 5.78 7.13
C GLY A 16 7.36 6.17 8.18
N PRO A 17 7.81 5.19 9.00
CA PRO A 17 7.42 3.78 8.97
C PRO A 17 6.02 3.53 9.54
N PHE A 18 5.30 2.58 8.96
CA PHE A 18 4.03 2.04 9.43
C PHE A 18 4.19 0.57 9.82
N SER A 19 3.36 0.12 10.75
CA SER A 19 3.20 -1.31 11.03
C SER A 19 2.32 -1.97 9.96
N ASP A 20 2.31 -3.30 9.94
CA ASP A 20 1.43 -4.08 9.05
C ASP A 20 -0.05 -3.69 9.20
N ASP A 21 -0.52 -3.57 10.44
CA ASP A 21 -1.90 -3.19 10.75
C ASP A 21 -2.25 -1.78 10.28
N GLU A 22 -1.32 -0.83 10.47
CA GLU A 22 -1.46 0.56 9.99
C GLU A 22 -1.51 0.60 8.46
N LEU A 23 -0.64 -0.14 7.77
CA LEU A 23 -0.63 -0.23 6.31
C LEU A 23 -1.96 -0.80 5.79
N VAL A 24 -2.42 -1.90 6.37
CA VAL A 24 -3.71 -2.51 6.03
C VAL A 24 -4.85 -1.53 6.31
N GLY A 25 -4.80 -0.80 7.42
CA GLY A 25 -5.74 0.27 7.73
C GLY A 25 -5.79 1.32 6.63
N LEU A 26 -4.65 1.83 6.17
CA LEU A 26 -4.57 2.82 5.10
C LEU A 26 -5.20 2.30 3.78
N ILE A 27 -4.94 1.05 3.41
CA ILE A 27 -5.50 0.43 2.20
C ILE A 27 -7.02 0.27 2.35
N ARG A 28 -7.49 -0.23 3.50
CA ARG A 28 -8.92 -0.44 3.75
C ARG A 28 -9.72 0.86 3.86
N ASN A 29 -9.08 1.94 4.30
CA ASN A 29 -9.68 3.28 4.33
C ASN A 29 -9.68 3.97 2.95
N GLY A 30 -9.17 3.33 1.89
CA GLY A 30 -9.03 3.95 0.57
C GLY A 30 -7.98 5.05 0.52
N ILE A 31 -7.11 5.17 1.53
CA ILE A 31 -5.99 6.12 1.50
C ILE A 31 -4.95 5.65 0.49
N LEU A 32 -4.72 4.34 0.41
CA LEU A 32 -3.83 3.73 -0.56
C LEU A 32 -4.63 2.92 -1.59
N GLU A 33 -4.29 3.13 -2.85
CA GLU A 33 -4.87 2.45 -3.99
C GLU A 33 -3.90 1.39 -4.53
N GLY A 34 -4.38 0.43 -5.32
CA GLY A 34 -3.53 -0.63 -5.88
C GLY A 34 -2.31 -0.13 -6.67
N LYS A 35 -2.46 1.05 -7.31
CA LYS A 35 -1.43 1.72 -8.10
C LYS A 35 -0.33 2.37 -7.24
N ASP A 36 -0.56 2.55 -5.94
CA ASP A 36 0.44 3.09 -5.02
C ASP A 36 1.54 2.07 -4.74
N PHE A 37 2.69 2.58 -4.30
CA PHE A 37 3.86 1.75 -4.05
C PHE A 37 4.08 1.55 -2.56
N ILE A 38 4.41 0.34 -2.16
CA ILE A 38 4.84 -0.04 -0.82
C ILE A 38 6.26 -0.61 -0.85
N TRP A 39 6.99 -0.40 0.24
CA TRP A 39 8.35 -0.86 0.41
C TRP A 39 8.63 -1.17 1.87
N MET A 40 9.51 -2.14 2.11
CA MET A 40 10.02 -2.45 3.43
C MET A 40 11.54 -2.72 3.32
N PRO A 41 12.31 -2.58 4.41
CA PRO A 41 13.78 -2.72 4.37
C PRO A 41 14.26 -4.10 3.90
N ASP A 42 13.41 -5.11 3.99
CA ASP A 42 13.68 -6.49 3.54
C ASP A 42 13.50 -6.66 2.02
N LEU A 43 12.89 -5.69 1.33
CA LEU A 43 12.66 -5.70 -0.12
C LEU A 43 13.74 -4.92 -0.87
N GLU A 44 14.13 -5.45 -2.03
CA GLU A 44 15.11 -4.82 -2.93
C GLU A 44 14.59 -3.51 -3.55
N GLY A 45 13.28 -3.30 -3.62
CA GLY A 45 12.68 -2.12 -4.24
C GLY A 45 11.18 -1.99 -3.99
N TRP A 46 10.64 -0.84 -4.40
CA TRP A 46 9.22 -0.50 -4.25
C TRP A 46 8.34 -1.43 -5.10
N LEU A 47 7.35 -2.03 -4.48
CA LEU A 47 6.36 -2.90 -5.11
C LEU A 47 5.01 -2.19 -5.15
N ARG A 48 4.23 -2.39 -6.21
CA ARG A 48 2.85 -1.88 -6.24
C ARG A 48 1.98 -2.71 -5.32
N ILE A 49 1.01 -2.10 -4.67
CA ILE A 49 0.10 -2.82 -3.75
C ILE A 49 -0.66 -3.91 -4.52
N GLU A 50 -1.09 -3.62 -5.75
CA GLU A 50 -1.74 -4.59 -6.66
C GLU A 50 -0.89 -5.83 -6.97
N ASP A 51 0.45 -5.70 -7.01
CA ASP A 51 1.40 -6.80 -7.27
C ASP A 51 1.75 -7.61 -6.01
N THR A 52 1.16 -7.27 -4.86
CA THR A 52 1.44 -7.93 -3.59
C THR A 52 0.21 -8.60 -2.98
N ILE A 53 0.42 -9.34 -1.90
CA ILE A 53 -0.67 -9.92 -1.10
C ILE A 53 -1.60 -8.87 -0.50
N TYR A 54 -1.19 -7.60 -0.42
CA TYR A 54 -2.02 -6.53 0.12
C TYR A 54 -3.11 -6.06 -0.87
N SER A 55 -3.04 -6.49 -2.13
CA SER A 55 -4.07 -6.28 -3.13
C SER A 55 -5.46 -6.76 -2.67
N VAL A 56 -5.51 -7.79 -1.82
CA VAL A 56 -6.76 -8.33 -1.26
C VAL A 56 -7.46 -7.36 -0.30
N PHE A 57 -6.74 -6.36 0.21
CA PHE A 57 -7.29 -5.35 1.13
C PHE A 57 -7.74 -4.08 0.42
N ILE A 58 -7.39 -3.92 -0.86
CA ILE A 58 -7.89 -2.81 -1.67
C ILE A 58 -9.40 -2.99 -1.72
N ALA A 59 -10.12 -2.11 -1.04
CA ALA A 59 -11.56 -2.05 -1.20
C ALA A 59 -11.80 -1.78 -2.68
N GLU A 60 -12.52 -2.67 -3.38
CA GLU A 60 -12.92 -2.47 -4.76
C GLU A 60 -13.84 -1.25 -4.82
N GLU A 61 -13.25 -0.05 -4.79
CA GLU A 61 -13.96 1.19 -5.07
C GLU A 61 -14.22 1.19 -6.57
N GLU A 62 -15.38 0.57 -6.86
CA GLU A 62 -16.18 0.74 -8.04
C GLU A 62 -15.54 0.23 -9.33
N ARG A 63 -15.98 -0.98 -9.72
CA ARG A 63 -16.39 -1.21 -11.11
C ARG A 63 -17.34 -0.07 -11.51
N THR A 64 -16.81 1.06 -11.97
CA THR A 64 -17.60 1.97 -12.80
C THR A 64 -17.75 1.28 -14.14
N GLU A 65 -18.70 0.33 -14.18
CA GLU A 65 -19.41 0.02 -15.40
C GLU A 65 -20.29 1.23 -15.70
N GLU A 66 -19.90 2.05 -16.68
CA GLU A 66 -20.83 2.69 -17.61
C GLU A 66 -20.18 2.94 -18.98
#